data_AF-A0A7J7GG59-F1
#
_entry.id   AF-A0A7J7GG59-F1
#
_cell.length_a   1.000
_cell.length_b   1.000
_cell.length_c   1.000
_cell.angle_alpha   90.00
_cell.angle_beta   90.00
_cell.angle_gamma   90.00
#
_symmetry.space_group_name_H-M   'P 1'
#
loop_
_entity.id
_entity.type
_entity.pdbx_description
1 polymer ?
#
loop_
_entity_poly.entity_id
_entity_poly.type
_entity_poly.pdbx_seq_one_letter_code
_entity_poly.pdbx_strand_id
1 'polypeptide(L)'
;MQITCVAYETGEIIGSFATNVVRQRDSNKEITVGFDGEALTVKEQLAGGKKQLHLISIVGMLGSGKTTLAKKVYNDPYITHYFHIRTCTYVSQVPKKREMLLNILHFVNLFTNEITNMSNEMLGEKLYKHFKEKRYLIVIDDIWNIGV
;
A
#
# COMPACT_ATOMS: atom_id res chain seq x y z
N MET A 1 12.92 4.56 8.92
CA MET A 1 11.44 4.49 8.80
C MET A 1 11.01 5.21 7.53
N GLN A 2 10.48 4.46 6.58
CA GLN A 2 9.90 4.93 5.32
C GLN A 2 8.47 4.39 5.26
N ILE A 3 7.51 5.22 4.86
CA ILE A 3 6.11 4.78 4.72
C ILE A 3 5.84 4.63 3.24
N THR A 4 5.34 3.49 2.82
CA THR A 4 4.97 3.30 1.41
C THR A 4 3.46 3.23 1.29
N CYS A 5 2.89 4.20 0.58
CA CYS A 5 1.50 4.17 0.16
C CYS A 5 1.42 3.53 -1.22
N VAL A 6 0.61 2.49 -1.36
CA VAL A 6 0.31 1.87 -2.64
C VAL A 6 -1.11 2.23 -3.02
N ALA A 7 -1.28 2.99 -4.10
CA ALA A 7 -2.54 3.08 -4.81
C ALA A 7 -2.51 2.18 -6.03
N TYR A 8 -3.67 1.62 -6.37
CA TYR A 8 -3.80 0.82 -7.56
C TYR A 8 -5.11 1.07 -8.29
N GLU A 9 -5.00 1.22 -9.60
CA GLU A 9 -6.12 1.32 -10.52
C GLU A 9 -5.88 0.37 -11.71
N THR A 10 -6.58 -0.78 -11.69
CA THR A 10 -6.75 -1.78 -12.78
C THR A 10 -5.54 -2.62 -13.26
N GLY A 11 -5.64 -3.97 -13.20
CA GLY A 11 -5.00 -4.89 -14.17
C GLY A 11 -4.06 -6.05 -13.73
N GLU A 12 -3.46 -6.05 -12.54
CA GLU A 12 -2.36 -6.97 -12.17
C GLU A 12 -2.74 -7.88 -11.01
N ILE A 13 -2.20 -9.10 -11.05
CA ILE A 13 -2.41 -10.11 -10.02
C ILE A 13 -1.70 -9.65 -8.74
N ILE A 14 -2.38 -9.68 -7.60
CA ILE A 14 -1.80 -9.22 -6.32
C ILE A 14 -0.54 -10.01 -5.90
N GLY A 15 -0.35 -11.19 -6.48
CA GLY A 15 0.90 -11.94 -6.42
C GLY A 15 2.11 -11.17 -6.99
N SER A 16 1.94 -10.43 -8.12
CA SER A 16 2.97 -9.52 -8.65
C SER A 16 3.11 -8.31 -7.75
N PHE A 17 2.02 -7.76 -7.22
CA PHE A 17 2.04 -6.64 -6.27
C PHE A 17 2.94 -6.92 -5.05
N ALA A 18 2.72 -8.03 -4.34
CA ALA A 18 3.53 -8.36 -3.17
C ALA A 18 5.01 -8.57 -3.55
N THR A 19 5.27 -9.15 -4.73
CA THR A 19 6.62 -9.30 -5.25
C THR A 19 7.25 -7.95 -5.66
N ASN A 20 6.48 -7.03 -6.25
CA ASN A 20 6.93 -5.69 -6.67
C ASN A 20 7.20 -4.77 -5.47
N VAL A 21 6.36 -4.83 -4.43
CA VAL A 21 6.60 -4.14 -3.16
C VAL A 21 7.85 -4.65 -2.46
N VAL A 22 8.17 -5.95 -2.57
CA VAL A 22 9.40 -6.54 -2.02
C VAL A 22 10.63 -6.24 -2.87
N ARG A 23 10.50 -6.12 -4.19
CA ARG A 23 11.63 -5.95 -5.14
C ARG A 23 12.06 -4.51 -5.43
N GLN A 24 11.47 -3.50 -4.77
CA GLN A 24 11.61 -2.07 -5.10
C GLN A 24 12.95 -1.67 -5.76
N ARG A 25 12.96 -1.23 -7.04
CA ARG A 25 14.03 -0.35 -7.56
C ARG A 25 13.61 0.79 -8.52
N ASP A 26 12.75 0.65 -9.54
CA ASP A 26 12.88 1.63 -10.67
C ASP A 26 11.71 2.57 -11.06
N SER A 27 10.58 2.67 -10.34
CA SER A 27 9.53 3.65 -10.73
C SER A 27 8.70 4.29 -9.60
N ASN A 28 9.20 4.21 -8.36
CA ASN A 28 8.50 4.75 -7.20
C ASN A 28 8.64 6.27 -7.14
N LYS A 29 7.54 6.98 -6.83
CA LYS A 29 7.61 8.41 -6.54
C LYS A 29 7.89 8.62 -5.06
N GLU A 30 8.97 9.31 -4.75
CA GLU A 30 9.31 9.71 -3.38
C GLU A 30 8.77 11.10 -3.05
N ILE A 31 8.18 11.23 -1.86
CA ILE A 31 7.70 12.48 -1.29
C ILE A 31 8.40 12.67 0.05
N THR A 32 9.19 13.74 0.15
CA THR A 32 9.91 14.11 1.37
C THR A 32 9.03 14.96 2.26
N VAL A 33 8.91 14.60 3.54
CA VAL A 33 8.13 15.34 4.55
C VAL A 33 8.96 16.45 5.19
N GLY A 34 8.39 17.65 5.30
CA GLY A 34 9.03 18.83 5.90
C GLY A 34 8.74 20.16 5.19
N PHE A 35 7.82 20.20 4.23
CA PHE A 35 7.54 21.36 3.38
C PHE A 35 6.03 21.54 3.18
N ASP A 36 5.49 22.75 3.29
CA ASP A 36 4.04 22.94 3.15
C ASP A 36 3.45 22.38 1.85
N GLY A 37 2.35 21.62 1.96
CA GLY A 37 1.56 21.13 0.82
C GLY A 37 1.71 19.66 0.48
N GLU A 38 2.47 18.85 1.22
CA GLU A 38 2.71 17.45 0.84
C GLU A 38 1.42 16.62 0.78
N ALA A 39 0.44 16.92 1.65
CA ALA A 39 -0.84 16.25 1.66
C ALA A 39 -1.59 16.42 0.33
N LEU A 40 -1.50 17.60 -0.30
CA LEU A 40 -2.11 17.84 -1.61
C LEU A 40 -1.38 17.03 -2.68
N THR A 41 -0.04 17.08 -2.69
CA THR A 41 0.80 16.31 -3.63
C THR A 41 0.52 14.82 -3.57
N VAL A 42 0.42 14.24 -2.36
CA VAL A 42 0.08 12.82 -2.21
C VAL A 42 -1.31 12.55 -2.79
N LYS A 43 -2.31 13.38 -2.49
CA LYS A 43 -3.68 13.20 -3.00
C LYS A 43 -3.76 13.27 -4.52
N GLU A 44 -3.09 14.24 -5.14
CA GLU A 44 -3.04 14.38 -6.60
C GLU A 44 -2.35 13.18 -7.25
N GLN A 45 -1.32 12.62 -6.62
CA GLN A 45 -0.68 11.41 -7.12
C GLN A 45 -1.54 10.16 -6.96
N LEU A 46 -2.32 10.07 -5.88
CA LEU A 46 -3.22 8.94 -5.61
C LEU A 46 -4.47 8.95 -6.51
N ALA A 47 -5.02 10.13 -6.81
CA ALA A 47 -6.34 10.28 -7.43
C ALA A 47 -6.36 11.25 -8.62
N GLY A 48 -5.21 11.45 -9.27
CA GLY A 48 -5.04 12.29 -10.47
C GLY A 48 -5.37 11.61 -11.80
N GLY A 49 -6.07 10.47 -11.79
CA GLY A 49 -6.67 9.87 -13.00
C GLY A 49 -5.76 8.96 -13.84
N LYS A 50 -4.63 8.48 -13.30
CA LYS A 50 -3.79 7.48 -13.99
C LYS A 50 -4.26 6.05 -13.67
N LYS A 51 -4.59 5.27 -14.71
CA LYS A 51 -5.12 3.89 -14.60
C LYS A 51 -4.03 2.82 -14.49
N GLN A 52 -3.09 2.96 -13.57
CA GLN A 52 -2.00 1.99 -13.36
C GLN A 52 -1.66 1.85 -11.86
N LEU A 53 -0.79 0.88 -11.51
CA LEU A 53 -0.19 0.81 -10.17
C LEU A 53 0.58 2.09 -9.88
N HIS A 54 0.28 2.73 -8.74
CA HIS A 54 0.98 3.92 -8.26
C HIS A 54 1.58 3.66 -6.88
N LEU A 55 2.91 3.50 -6.85
CA LEU A 55 3.65 3.42 -5.60
C LEU A 55 4.17 4.81 -5.22
N ILE A 56 3.77 5.26 -4.03
CA ILE A 56 4.21 6.52 -3.44
C ILE A 56 4.94 6.20 -2.15
N SER A 57 6.19 6.61 -2.07
CA SER A 57 7.00 6.48 -0.87
C SER A 57 7.06 7.83 -0.14
N ILE A 58 6.67 7.86 1.12
CA ILE A 58 6.80 9.00 2.01
C ILE A 58 8.06 8.80 2.86
N VAL A 59 9.07 9.63 2.60
CA VAL A 59 10.41 9.56 3.21
C VAL A 59 10.67 10.81 4.06
N GLY A 60 11.59 10.70 5.02
CA GLY A 60 11.96 11.81 5.91
C GLY A 60 12.57 11.34 7.22
N MET A 61 13.11 12.27 7.99
CA MET A 61 13.78 11.99 9.27
C MET A 61 12.84 11.39 10.33
N LEU A 62 13.37 10.67 11.31
CA LEU A 62 12.56 10.22 12.46
C LEU A 62 11.86 11.43 13.10
N GLY A 63 10.59 11.26 13.50
CA GLY A 63 9.80 12.36 14.08
C GLY A 63 9.25 13.38 13.09
N SER A 64 9.55 13.30 11.78
CA SER A 64 9.07 14.26 10.78
C SER A 64 7.56 14.20 10.48
N GLY A 65 6.79 13.35 11.15
CA GLY A 65 5.34 13.26 10.96
C GLY A 65 4.88 12.47 9.73
N LYS A 66 5.72 11.60 9.13
CA LYS A 66 5.33 10.76 7.97
C LYS A 66 4.03 9.98 8.19
N THR A 67 3.90 9.32 9.34
CA THR A 67 2.69 8.53 9.68
C THR A 67 1.49 9.45 9.83
N THR A 68 1.70 10.66 10.36
CA THR A 68 0.65 11.70 10.46
C THR A 68 0.20 12.14 9.08
N LEU A 69 1.13 12.38 8.14
CA LEU A 69 0.82 12.73 6.75
C LEU A 69 0.04 11.61 6.06
N ALA A 70 0.51 10.37 6.15
CA ALA A 70 -0.17 9.21 5.58
C ALA A 70 -1.59 9.04 6.15
N LYS A 71 -1.77 9.17 7.47
CA LYS A 71 -3.08 9.12 8.13
C LYS A 71 -4.00 10.27 7.69
N LYS A 72 -3.47 11.48 7.52
CA LYS A 72 -4.22 12.64 7.06
C LYS A 72 -4.77 12.41 5.65
N VAL A 73 -3.94 11.91 4.74
CA VAL A 73 -4.35 11.59 3.36
C VAL A 73 -5.32 10.41 3.33
N TYR A 74 -5.04 9.34 4.08
CA TYR A 74 -5.88 8.14 4.13
C TYR A 74 -7.32 8.43 4.58
N ASN A 75 -7.49 9.38 5.51
CA ASN A 75 -8.79 9.79 6.06
C ASN A 75 -9.40 11.01 5.34
N ASP A 76 -8.76 11.55 4.32
CA ASP A 76 -9.28 12.70 3.58
C ASP A 76 -10.60 12.30 2.86
N PRO A 77 -11.68 13.10 3.00
CA PRO A 77 -12.98 12.77 2.40
C PRO A 77 -12.91 12.45 0.90
N TYR A 78 -12.10 13.18 0.13
CA TYR A 78 -11.94 12.95 -1.30
C TYR A 78 -11.32 11.57 -1.57
N ILE A 79 -10.27 11.22 -0.84
CA ILE A 79 -9.60 9.91 -0.93
C ILE A 79 -10.56 8.80 -0.49
N THR A 80 -11.32 9.01 0.58
CA THR A 80 -12.27 8.01 1.07
C THR A 80 -13.40 7.71 0.07
N HIS A 81 -13.83 8.70 -0.72
CA HIS A 81 -14.83 8.52 -1.78
C HIS A 81 -14.22 7.96 -3.07
N TYR A 82 -12.95 8.28 -3.38
CA TYR A 82 -12.29 7.82 -4.59
C TYR A 82 -12.01 6.30 -4.55
N PHE A 83 -11.51 5.79 -3.43
CA PHE A 83 -11.15 4.38 -3.30
C PHE A 83 -12.27 3.53 -2.70
N HIS A 84 -12.68 2.47 -3.41
CA HIS A 84 -13.70 1.53 -2.94
C HIS A 84 -13.19 0.66 -1.79
N ILE A 85 -11.90 0.35 -1.80
CA ILE A 85 -11.23 -0.44 -0.76
C ILE A 85 -10.06 0.37 -0.22
N ARG A 86 -9.99 0.47 1.10
CA ARG A 86 -8.87 1.09 1.81
C ARG A 86 -8.45 0.16 2.94
N THR A 87 -7.15 -0.07 3.05
CA THR A 87 -6.57 -0.86 4.13
C THR A 87 -5.22 -0.27 4.53
N CYS A 88 -4.84 -0.42 5.79
CA CYS A 88 -3.50 -0.16 6.26
C CYS A 88 -2.91 -1.45 6.83
N THR A 89 -1.64 -1.71 6.57
CA THR A 89 -0.89 -2.79 7.21
C THR A 89 0.45 -2.24 7.65
N TYR A 90 1.03 -2.83 8.67
CA TYR A 90 2.44 -2.67 8.98
C TYR A 90 3.19 -3.88 8.43
N VAL A 91 4.47 -3.71 8.12
CA VAL A 91 5.37 -4.83 7.85
C VAL A 91 6.44 -4.93 8.92
N SER A 92 6.87 -6.15 9.21
CA SER A 92 8.06 -6.39 9.99
C SER A 92 9.31 -5.91 9.21
N GLN A 93 10.44 -5.73 9.90
CA GLN A 93 11.71 -5.28 9.29
C GLN A 93 12.16 -6.10 8.07
N VAL A 94 11.69 -7.36 7.96
CA VAL A 94 11.89 -8.21 6.78
C VAL A 94 10.52 -8.60 6.22
N PRO A 95 9.94 -7.80 5.31
CA PRO A 95 8.61 -8.07 4.78
C PRO A 95 8.60 -9.41 4.02
N LYS A 96 7.99 -10.43 4.61
CA LYS A 96 7.73 -11.70 3.93
C LYS A 96 6.45 -11.57 3.12
N LYS A 97 6.51 -11.94 1.84
CA LYS A 97 5.36 -11.96 0.90
C LYS A 97 4.09 -12.55 1.55
N ARG A 98 4.23 -13.66 2.28
CA ARG A 98 3.12 -14.33 2.96
C ARG A 98 2.47 -13.45 4.04
N GLU A 99 3.26 -12.85 4.92
CA GLU A 99 2.75 -11.99 6.00
C GLU A 99 1.97 -10.81 5.42
N MET A 100 2.46 -10.19 4.36
CA MET A 100 1.74 -9.11 3.68
C MET A 100 0.39 -9.55 3.12
N LEU A 101 0.34 -10.70 2.43
CA LEU A 101 -0.91 -11.24 1.89
C LEU A 101 -1.92 -11.56 3.00
N LEU A 102 -1.46 -12.18 4.10
CA LEU A 102 -2.30 -12.51 5.25
C LEU A 102 -2.83 -11.25 5.95
N ASN A 103 -1.98 -10.24 6.16
CA ASN A 103 -2.38 -8.99 6.79
C ASN A 103 -3.43 -8.27 5.94
N ILE A 104 -3.20 -8.15 4.62
CA ILE A 104 -4.17 -7.52 3.73
C ILE A 104 -5.50 -8.28 3.78
N LEU A 105 -5.48 -9.62 3.69
CA LEU A 105 -6.69 -10.46 3.81
C LEU A 105 -7.43 -10.23 5.13
N HIS A 106 -6.71 -10.05 6.23
CA HIS A 106 -7.27 -9.71 7.53
C HIS A 106 -7.99 -8.37 7.51
N PHE A 107 -7.33 -7.31 7.05
CA PHE A 107 -7.91 -5.97 7.04
C PHE A 107 -9.09 -5.80 6.07
N VAL A 108 -9.17 -6.61 5.01
CA VAL A 108 -10.31 -6.59 4.08
C VAL A 108 -11.39 -7.61 4.44
N ASN A 109 -11.37 -8.15 5.66
CA ASN A 109 -12.36 -9.11 6.19
C ASN A 109 -12.51 -10.38 5.33
N LEU A 110 -11.44 -10.83 4.69
CA LEU A 110 -11.41 -12.08 3.92
C LEU A 110 -10.70 -13.20 4.67
N PHE A 111 -10.24 -12.95 5.89
CA PHE A 111 -9.48 -13.91 6.68
C PHE A 111 -10.40 -15.02 7.22
N THR A 112 -10.15 -16.28 6.85
CA THR A 112 -10.92 -17.46 7.25
C THR A 112 -9.98 -18.53 7.81
N ASN A 113 -10.52 -19.49 8.57
CA ASN A 113 -9.73 -20.56 9.20
C ASN A 113 -8.94 -21.41 8.19
N GLU A 114 -9.39 -21.48 6.94
CA GLU A 114 -8.77 -22.25 5.85
C GLU A 114 -7.51 -21.58 5.27
N ILE A 115 -7.30 -20.29 5.51
CA ILE A 115 -6.22 -19.49 4.92
C ILE A 115 -4.83 -19.91 5.40
N THR A 116 -4.75 -20.44 6.61
CA THR A 116 -3.49 -20.89 7.22
C THR A 116 -2.82 -21.98 6.38
N ASN A 117 -3.59 -22.78 5.65
CA ASN A 117 -3.12 -23.88 4.81
C ASN A 117 -2.98 -23.51 3.32
N MET A 118 -3.40 -22.31 2.89
CA MET A 118 -3.34 -21.89 1.49
C MET A 118 -1.92 -21.49 1.06
N SER A 119 -1.57 -21.80 -0.19
CA SER A 119 -0.34 -21.32 -0.83
C SER A 119 -0.39 -19.80 -1.05
N ASN A 120 0.77 -19.16 -1.22
CA ASN A 120 0.83 -17.71 -1.46
C ASN A 120 0.10 -17.31 -2.76
N GLU A 121 0.07 -18.20 -3.74
CA GLU A 121 -0.61 -18.03 -5.02
C GLU A 121 -2.12 -17.99 -4.80
N MET A 122 -2.68 -18.91 -4.00
CA MET A 122 -4.10 -18.93 -3.64
C MET A 122 -4.50 -17.70 -2.81
N LEU A 123 -3.64 -17.26 -1.88
CA LEU A 123 -3.85 -16.02 -1.12
C LEU A 123 -3.89 -14.80 -2.05
N GLY A 124 -2.95 -14.72 -3.00
CA GLY A 124 -2.89 -13.67 -4.00
C GLY A 124 -4.10 -13.67 -4.94
N GLU A 125 -4.56 -14.85 -5.35
CA GLU A 125 -5.76 -15.00 -6.19
C GLU A 125 -7.04 -14.56 -5.46
N LYS A 126 -7.17 -14.89 -4.17
CA LYS A 126 -8.32 -14.50 -3.35
C LYS A 126 -8.40 -12.98 -3.21
N LEU A 127 -7.28 -12.33 -2.92
CA LEU A 127 -7.19 -10.87 -2.91
C LEU A 127 -7.50 -10.31 -4.31
N TYR A 128 -6.96 -10.91 -5.37
CA TYR A 128 -7.12 -10.42 -6.73
C TYR A 128 -8.60 -10.41 -7.11
N LYS A 129 -9.32 -11.52 -6.85
CA LYS A 129 -10.77 -11.60 -7.07
C LYS A 129 -11.54 -10.54 -6.28
N HIS A 130 -11.11 -10.21 -5.07
CA HIS A 130 -11.78 -9.20 -4.25
C HIS A 130 -11.52 -7.75 -4.70
N PHE A 131 -10.31 -7.46 -5.20
CA PHE A 131 -9.90 -6.13 -5.66
C PHE A 131 -10.16 -5.89 -7.15
N LYS A 132 -10.43 -6.95 -7.92
CA LYS A 132 -10.75 -6.86 -9.35
C LYS A 132 -11.86 -5.81 -9.56
N GLU A 133 -11.63 -4.95 -10.56
CA GLU A 133 -12.54 -3.87 -10.96
C GLU A 133 -12.80 -2.80 -9.89
N LYS A 134 -12.04 -2.79 -8.79
CA LYS A 134 -12.12 -1.78 -7.74
C LYS A 134 -10.82 -0.98 -7.64
N ARG A 135 -10.95 0.33 -7.49
CA ARG A 135 -9.88 1.20 -6.98
C ARG A 135 -9.57 0.85 -5.52
N TYR A 136 -8.32 0.54 -5.22
CA TYR A 136 -7.88 0.23 -3.86
C TYR A 136 -6.65 1.03 -3.43
N LEU A 137 -6.60 1.36 -2.14
CA LEU A 137 -5.48 2.03 -1.46
C LEU A 137 -5.00 1.14 -0.32
N ILE A 138 -3.72 0.76 -0.36
CA ILE A 138 -3.04 0.00 0.68
C ILE A 138 -1.93 0.88 1.24
N VAL A 139 -2.06 1.30 2.48
CA VAL A 139 -0.97 2.01 3.19
C VAL A 139 -0.13 0.99 3.93
N ILE A 140 1.17 0.95 3.64
CA ILE A 140 2.13 0.08 4.31
C ILE A 140 3.02 0.95 5.19
N ASP A 141 2.78 0.87 6.50
CA ASP A 141 3.57 1.59 7.50
C ASP A 141 4.79 0.75 7.93
N ASP A 142 5.84 1.44 8.35
CA ASP A 142 7.07 0.87 8.92
C ASP A 142 7.92 -0.04 7.99
N ILE A 143 8.13 0.38 6.74
CA ILE A 143 9.12 -0.28 5.88
C ILE A 143 10.52 0.22 6.24
N TRP A 144 11.42 -0.74 6.49
CA TRP A 144 12.84 -0.51 6.70
C TRP A 144 13.56 -0.87 5.41
N ASN A 145 14.31 0.09 4.85
CA ASN A 145 15.27 -0.25 3.80
C ASN A 145 16.39 -1.04 4.48
N ILE A 146 16.38 -2.36 4.29
CA ILE A 146 17.49 -3.22 4.67
C ILE A 146 18.57 -2.93 3.65
N GLY A 147 19.41 -1.94 3.95
CA GLY A 147 20.60 -1.65 3.15
C GLY A 147 21.41 -2.94 3.04
N VAL A 148 21.51 -3.44 1.81
CA VAL A 148 22.55 -4.37 1.38
C VAL A 148 23.55 -3.58 0.58
#